data_AF-A0A7C9EHG7-F1
#
_entry.id   AF-A0A7C9EHG7-F1
#
_cell.length_a   1.000
_cell.length_b   1.000
_cell.length_c   1.000
_cell.angle_alpha   90.00
_cell.angle_beta   90.00
_cell.angle_gamma   90.00
#
_symmetry.space_group_name_H-M   'P 1'
#
loop_
_entity.id
_entity.type
_entity.pdbx_description
1 polymer ?
#
loop_
_entity_poly.entity_id
_entity_poly.type
_entity_poly.pdbx_seq_one_letter_code
_entity_poly.pdbx_strand_id
1 'polypeptide(L)'
;GAETWAVDFRTQRSKVAVDLESVATHEIGHVLGLAHSSNKDAIMYPSLSPRSKKVDLRVDDVEGVQALYGSNPDFKLSSFLEEEERETSGGGDINLRMGWWPPIFLALAQLIFAL
;
A
#
# COMPACT_ATOMS: atom_id res chain seq x y z
N GLY A 1 -30.36 -6.09 7.87
CA GLY A 1 -30.53 -4.82 7.14
C GLY A 1 -29.66 -4.87 5.91
N ALA A 2 -30.05 -4.23 4.81
CA ALA A 2 -29.22 -4.17 3.60
C ALA A 2 -27.98 -3.30 3.84
N GLU A 3 -26.85 -3.69 3.27
CA GLU A 3 -25.61 -2.92 3.32
C GLU A 3 -25.75 -1.60 2.55
N THR A 4 -25.12 -0.54 3.05
CA THR A 4 -25.14 0.77 2.40
C THR A 4 -23.88 0.97 1.58
N TRP A 5 -24.02 0.99 0.26
CA TRP A 5 -22.90 1.20 -0.66
C TRP A 5 -22.73 2.68 -1.03
N ALA A 6 -21.49 3.12 -1.20
CA ALA A 6 -21.12 4.46 -1.62
C ALA A 6 -20.15 4.42 -2.81
N VAL A 7 -20.42 5.22 -3.83
CA VAL A 7 -19.43 5.59 -4.87
C VAL A 7 -18.79 6.95 -4.58
N ASP A 8 -19.51 7.80 -3.82
CA ASP A 8 -19.00 9.06 -3.31
C ASP A 8 -19.52 9.26 -1.88
N PHE A 9 -18.58 9.32 -0.95
CA PHE A 9 -18.85 9.57 0.46
C PHE A 9 -19.36 10.99 0.77
N ARG A 10 -19.30 11.94 -0.17
CA ARG A 10 -19.91 13.27 -0.02
C ARG A 10 -21.42 13.24 -0.21
N THR A 11 -21.91 12.33 -1.06
CA THR A 11 -23.35 12.16 -1.33
C THR A 11 -23.98 11.11 -0.42
N GLN A 12 -23.25 10.03 -0.12
CA GLN A 12 -23.67 9.01 0.84
C GLN A 12 -23.21 9.35 2.26
N ARG A 13 -24.15 9.78 3.11
CA ARG A 13 -23.89 10.27 4.48
C ARG A 13 -23.96 9.20 5.57
N SER A 14 -24.33 7.97 5.25
CA SER A 14 -24.33 6.87 6.22
C SER A 14 -22.92 6.64 6.79
N LYS A 15 -22.84 6.59 8.14
CA LYS A 15 -21.58 6.33 8.86
C LYS A 15 -21.06 4.91 8.67
N VAL A 16 -21.94 3.99 8.27
CA VAL A 16 -21.61 2.58 8.01
C VAL A 16 -21.50 2.28 6.51
N ALA A 17 -21.42 3.32 5.67
CA ALA A 17 -21.30 3.13 4.23
C ALA A 17 -19.97 2.47 3.86
N VAL A 18 -20.05 1.51 2.94
CA VAL A 18 -18.91 0.78 2.36
C VAL A 18 -18.59 1.39 1.00
N ASP A 19 -17.32 1.63 0.74
CA ASP A 19 -16.86 2.15 -0.56
C ASP A 19 -16.93 1.04 -1.61
N LEU A 20 -17.76 1.25 -2.64
CA LEU A 20 -17.99 0.26 -3.69
C LEU A 20 -16.73 0.02 -4.53
N GLU A 21 -15.96 1.07 -4.80
CA GLU A 21 -14.75 1.00 -5.62
C GLU A 21 -13.68 0.14 -4.92
N SER A 22 -13.47 0.34 -3.63
CA SER A 22 -12.53 -0.44 -2.82
C SER A 22 -12.89 -1.92 -2.81
N VAL A 23 -14.17 -2.27 -2.59
CA VAL A 23 -14.61 -3.67 -2.62
C VAL A 23 -14.49 -4.26 -4.01
N ALA A 24 -14.90 -3.54 -5.06
CA ALA A 24 -14.76 -4.01 -6.42
C ALA A 24 -13.30 -4.32 -6.78
N THR A 25 -12.36 -3.45 -6.41
CA THR A 25 -10.93 -3.69 -6.63
C THR A 25 -10.41 -4.92 -5.88
N HIS A 26 -10.84 -5.13 -4.62
CA HIS A 26 -10.52 -6.33 -3.84
C HIS A 26 -11.00 -7.62 -4.52
N GLU A 27 -12.26 -7.65 -4.94
CA GLU A 27 -12.84 -8.82 -5.61
C GLU A 27 -12.21 -9.08 -6.99
N ILE A 28 -11.85 -8.03 -7.72
CA ILE A 28 -11.08 -8.17 -8.96
C ILE A 28 -9.72 -8.82 -8.66
N GLY A 29 -9.07 -8.47 -7.56
CA GLY A 29 -7.84 -9.14 -7.11
C GLY A 29 -8.04 -10.65 -6.92
N HIS A 30 -9.14 -11.07 -6.29
CA HIS A 30 -9.49 -12.49 -6.18
C HIS A 30 -9.76 -13.16 -7.53
N VAL A 31 -10.44 -12.48 -8.45
CA VAL A 31 -10.65 -12.98 -9.83
C VAL A 31 -9.31 -13.16 -10.56
N LEU A 32 -8.33 -12.30 -10.29
CA LEU A 32 -6.95 -12.42 -10.77
C LEU A 32 -6.11 -13.44 -9.99
N GLY A 33 -6.66 -14.11 -8.98
CA GLY A 33 -5.98 -15.16 -8.23
C GLY A 33 -5.17 -14.69 -7.03
N LEU A 34 -5.30 -13.43 -6.60
CA LEU A 34 -4.66 -12.94 -5.38
C LEU A 34 -5.38 -13.49 -4.14
N ALA A 35 -4.58 -13.93 -3.16
CA ALA A 35 -5.07 -14.28 -1.83
C ALA A 35 -5.17 -13.02 -0.96
N HIS A 36 -5.82 -13.15 0.20
CA HIS A 36 -5.83 -12.08 1.20
C HIS A 36 -4.42 -11.72 1.66
N SER A 37 -4.17 -10.43 1.82
CA SER A 37 -2.95 -9.89 2.41
C SER A 37 -3.07 -9.77 3.93
N SER A 38 -1.94 -9.92 4.63
CA SER A 38 -1.81 -9.53 6.04
C SER A 38 -1.49 -8.04 6.20
N ASN A 39 -1.07 -7.35 5.13
CA ASN A 39 -0.81 -5.92 5.14
C ASN A 39 -2.15 -5.17 5.22
N LYS A 40 -2.33 -4.34 6.26
CA LYS A 40 -3.57 -3.59 6.49
C LYS A 40 -3.80 -2.49 5.47
N ASP A 41 -2.77 -2.03 4.79
CA ASP A 41 -2.89 -0.95 3.81
C ASP A 41 -3.15 -1.49 2.40
N ALA A 42 -2.84 -2.77 2.15
CA ALA A 42 -3.09 -3.45 0.88
C ALA A 42 -4.59 -3.53 0.56
N ILE A 43 -4.92 -3.50 -0.74
CA ILE A 43 -6.31 -3.68 -1.17
C ILE A 43 -6.80 -5.09 -0.86
N MET A 44 -5.90 -6.08 -0.91
CA MET A 44 -6.22 -7.47 -0.58
C MET A 44 -6.35 -7.75 0.92
N TYR A 45 -6.27 -6.75 1.81
CA TYR A 45 -6.58 -6.96 3.23
C TYR A 45 -8.05 -7.41 3.40
N PRO A 46 -8.35 -8.47 4.18
CA PRO A 46 -9.68 -9.10 4.25
C PRO A 46 -10.77 -8.26 4.93
N SER A 47 -10.49 -6.99 5.25
CA SER A 47 -11.49 -6.12 5.87
C SER A 47 -11.35 -4.67 5.42
N LEU A 48 -12.49 -4.03 5.20
CA LEU A 48 -12.60 -2.62 4.87
C LEU A 48 -13.30 -1.89 6.01
N SER A 49 -12.66 -0.85 6.54
CA SER A 49 -13.27 0.00 7.54
C SER A 49 -14.41 0.81 6.91
N PRO A 50 -15.55 0.99 7.60
CA PRO A 50 -16.60 1.88 7.12
C PRO A 50 -16.02 3.26 6.80
N ARG A 51 -16.56 3.92 5.78
CA ARG A 51 -16.13 5.28 5.40
C ARG A 51 -14.66 5.40 4.98
N SER A 52 -13.94 4.30 4.79
CA SER A 52 -12.59 4.30 4.23
C SER A 52 -12.62 4.01 2.73
N LYS A 53 -11.71 4.65 2.00
CA LYS A 53 -11.47 4.39 0.58
C LYS A 53 -10.05 3.85 0.44
N LYS A 54 -9.91 2.71 -0.22
CA LYS A 54 -8.64 2.03 -0.51
C LYS A 54 -8.66 1.64 -1.99
N VAL A 55 -8.29 2.57 -2.85
CA VAL A 55 -8.22 2.28 -4.30
C VAL A 55 -6.81 2.37 -4.82
N ASP A 56 -5.92 2.97 -4.04
CA ASP A 56 -4.51 3.04 -4.35
C ASP A 56 -3.88 1.69 -3.98
N LEU A 57 -3.29 1.03 -4.97
CA LEU A 57 -2.57 -0.22 -4.77
C LEU A 57 -1.36 0.03 -3.87
N ARG A 58 -1.00 -0.95 -3.04
CA ARG A 58 0.27 -0.95 -2.30
C ARG A 58 1.26 -1.89 -2.96
N VAL A 59 2.53 -1.80 -2.58
CA VAL A 59 3.59 -2.69 -3.09
C VAL A 59 3.21 -4.17 -2.99
N ASP A 60 2.59 -4.59 -1.88
CA ASP A 60 2.13 -5.97 -1.69
C ASP A 60 1.13 -6.43 -2.78
N ASP A 61 0.20 -5.55 -3.19
CA ASP A 61 -0.77 -5.85 -4.25
C ASP A 61 -0.08 -5.95 -5.62
N VAL A 62 0.87 -5.05 -5.89
CA VAL A 62 1.64 -5.00 -7.15
C VAL A 62 2.56 -6.21 -7.27
N GLU A 63 3.31 -6.54 -6.23
CA GLU A 63 4.19 -7.70 -6.20
C GLU A 63 3.38 -8.99 -6.33
N GLY A 64 2.24 -9.09 -5.64
CA GLY A 64 1.35 -10.24 -5.72
C GLY A 64 0.87 -10.53 -7.14
N VAL A 65 0.38 -9.51 -7.86
CA VAL A 65 -0.11 -9.71 -9.24
C VAL A 65 1.04 -9.97 -10.22
N GLN A 66 2.19 -9.33 -10.02
CA GLN A 66 3.37 -9.55 -10.87
C GLN A 66 4.00 -10.93 -10.65
N ALA A 67 3.88 -11.51 -9.45
CA ALA A 67 4.29 -12.89 -9.21
C ALA A 67 3.47 -13.90 -10.03
N LEU A 68 2.21 -13.58 -10.34
CA LEU A 68 1.32 -14.45 -11.13
C LEU A 68 1.49 -14.23 -12.65
N TYR A 69 1.66 -12.98 -13.09
CA TYR A 69 1.56 -12.62 -14.51
C TYR A 69 2.83 -12.00 -15.11
N GLY A 70 3.85 -11.74 -14.29
CA GLY A 70 5.04 -11.00 -14.65
C GLY A 70 4.85 -9.48 -14.59
N SER A 71 5.97 -8.76 -14.53
CA SER A 71 5.96 -7.29 -14.52
C SER A 71 5.67 -6.73 -15.92
N ASN A 72 4.90 -5.64 -15.97
CA ASN A 72 4.77 -4.85 -17.19
C ASN A 72 6.16 -4.23 -17.54
N PRO A 73 6.68 -4.39 -18.77
CA PRO A 73 7.98 -3.85 -19.16
C PRO A 73 8.11 -2.32 -19.00
N ASP A 74 6.99 -1.61 -19.13
CA ASP A 74 6.92 -0.15 -18.96
C ASP A 74 6.72 0.28 -17.50
N PHE A 75 6.40 -0.66 -16.60
CA PHE A 75 6.25 -0.39 -15.18
C PHE A 75 7.60 -0.49 -14.45
N LYS A 76 7.88 0.47 -13.57
CA LYS A 76 9.09 0.49 -12.72
C LYS A 76 8.68 0.41 -11.25
N LEU A 77 8.94 -0.74 -10.61
CA LEU A 77 8.65 -0.94 -9.19
C LEU A 77 9.42 0.03 -8.29
N SER A 78 10.65 0.38 -8.66
CA SER A 78 11.48 1.31 -7.87
C SER A 78 10.86 2.70 -7.74
N SER A 79 10.29 3.26 -8.80
CA SER A 79 9.64 4.58 -8.72
C SER A 79 8.36 4.53 -7.88
N PHE A 80 7.67 3.39 -7.91
CA PHE A 80 6.46 3.17 -7.10
C PHE A 80 6.80 3.06 -5.61
N LEU A 81 7.87 2.33 -5.27
CA LEU A 81 8.40 2.24 -3.90
C LEU A 81 8.78 3.62 -3.34
N GLU A 82 9.45 4.45 -4.14
CA GLU A 82 9.79 5.82 -3.73
C GLU A 82 8.55 6.70 -3.49
N GLU A 83 7.44 6.45 -4.18
CA GLU A 83 6.18 7.18 -3.98
C GLU A 83 5.51 6.74 -2.67
N GLU A 84 5.46 5.43 -2.39
CA GLU A 84 4.88 4.88 -1.15
C GLU A 84 5.67 5.31 0.11
N GLU A 85 7.00 5.40 0.03
CA GLU A 85 7.84 5.93 1.12
C GLU A 85 7.55 7.40 1.41
N ARG A 86 7.28 8.22 0.37
CA ARG A 86 6.92 9.64 0.54
C ARG A 86 5.55 9.82 1.20
N GLU A 87 4.59 8.95 0.91
CA GLU A 87 3.28 8.98 1.58
C GLU A 87 3.40 8.61 3.07
N THR A 88 4.19 7.58 3.38
CA THR A 88 4.36 7.06 4.75
C THR A 88 5.12 8.04 5.66
N SER A 89 6.00 8.86 5.09
CA SER A 89 6.81 9.85 5.83
C SER A 89 6.09 11.18 6.13
N GLY A 90 4.84 11.36 5.68
CA GLY A 90 4.04 12.57 5.93
C GLY A 90 3.39 12.68 7.32
N GLY A 91 3.63 11.72 8.22
CA GLY A 91 3.01 11.65 9.54
C GLY A 91 3.90 12.10 10.70
N GLY A 92 3.97 13.41 10.96
CA GLY A 92 4.38 13.95 12.26
C GLY A 92 5.61 14.87 12.22
N ASP A 93 5.38 16.15 12.56
CA ASP A 93 6.41 17.11 12.93
C ASP A 93 7.28 16.57 14.07
N ILE A 94 8.44 16.01 13.74
CA ILE A 94 9.60 16.02 14.64
C ILE A 94 10.52 17.15 14.19
N ASN A 95 10.60 18.18 15.02
CA ASN A 95 11.60 19.25 14.92
C ASN A 95 13.00 18.64 15.13
N LEU A 96 13.59 18.07 14.08
CA LEU A 96 15.01 17.79 13.99
C LEU A 96 15.51 18.36 12.67
N ARG A 97 16.27 19.45 12.79
CA ARG A 97 16.94 20.18 11.72
C ARG A 97 17.68 19.19 10.81
N MET A 98 17.12 18.93 9.63
CA MET A 98 17.73 18.07 8.61
C MET A 98 18.77 18.85 7.82
N GLY A 99 19.84 19.24 8.52
CA GLY A 99 21.11 19.64 7.95
C GLY A 99 22.06 18.44 7.98
N TRP A 100 22.36 17.90 6.80
CA TRP A 100 23.54 17.09 6.48
C TRP A 100 24.08 16.11 7.54
N TRP A 101 23.82 14.80 7.39
CA TRP A 101 24.77 13.79 7.90
C TRP A 101 25.16 12.77 6.80
N PRO A 102 26.48 12.57 6.52
CA PRO A 102 27.05 11.70 5.47
C PRO A 102 27.22 10.22 5.91
N PRO A 103 27.79 9.32 5.08
CA PRO A 103 27.57 7.87 5.13
C PRO A 103 28.30 7.19 6.30
N ILE A 104 27.53 6.71 7.29
CA ILE A 104 28.06 5.87 8.39
C ILE A 104 27.72 4.38 8.20
N PHE A 105 26.92 4.00 7.20
CA PHE A 105 26.64 2.58 6.93
C PHE A 105 27.63 1.90 5.97
N LEU A 106 28.90 2.33 5.96
CA LEU A 106 30.00 1.59 5.35
C LEU A 106 31.00 1.07 6.40
N ALA A 107 30.49 0.48 7.48
CA ALA A 107 31.33 -0.14 8.52
C ALA A 107 30.72 -1.39 9.17
N LEU A 108 29.91 -2.17 8.43
CA LEU A 108 29.50 -3.51 8.85
C LEU A 108 29.71 -4.60 7.80
N ALA A 109 30.39 -4.29 6.68
CA ALA A 109 30.72 -5.24 5.62
C ALA A 109 32.17 -5.78 5.65
N GLN A 110 32.95 -5.49 6.70
CA GLN A 110 34.34 -6.01 6.84
C GLN A 110 34.60 -6.86 8.09
N LEU A 111 33.57 -7.44 8.72
CA LEU A 111 33.75 -8.36 9.85
C LEU A 111 33.35 -9.83 9.54
N ILE A 112 33.16 -10.21 8.27
CA ILE A 112 32.84 -11.59 7.88
C ILE A 112 33.97 -12.29 7.09
N PHE A 113 35.11 -11.62 6.84
CA PHE A 113 36.29 -12.23 6.17
C PHE A 113 37.54 -12.33 7.04
N ALA A 114 37.41 -12.39 8.37
CA ALA A 114 38.54 -12.58 9.28
C ALA A 114 38.25 -13.53 10.47
N LEU A 115 37.42 -14.55 10.27
CA LEU A 115 37.38 -15.77 11.07
C LEU A 115 37.39 -17.00 10.15
#